data_AF-A0A658NM25-F1
#
_entry.id   AF-A0A658NM25-F1
#
_cell.length_a   1.000
_cell.length_b   1.000
_cell.length_c   1.000
_cell.angle_alpha   90.00
_cell.angle_beta   90.00
_cell.angle_gamma   90.00
#
_symmetry.space_group_name_H-M   'P 1'
#
loop_
_entity.id
_entity.type
_entity.pdbx_description
1 polymer ?
#
loop_
_entity_poly.entity_id
_entity_poly.type
_entity_poly.pdbx_seq_one_letter_code
_entity_poly.pdbx_strand_id
1 'polypeptide(L)'
;PRGRSPEETADLAREQGGIAIVPHPYHPFRHAIGRIPDCDAVEVYNSKHLFGIANARARMGARHRHLPMVAGSDSHFAATVGLGVTEI
;
A
#
# COMPACT_ATOMS: atom_id res chain seq x y z
N PRO A 1 3.86 14.77 2.46
CA PRO A 1 3.29 16.15 2.47
C PRO A 1 3.01 16.66 1.05
N ARG A 2 2.13 17.65 0.84
CA ARG A 2 1.89 18.19 -0.51
C ARG A 2 3.20 18.72 -1.13
N GLY A 3 3.36 18.49 -2.43
CA GLY A 3 4.52 18.95 -3.21
C GLY A 3 5.82 18.16 -3.00
N ARG A 4 5.79 17.03 -2.31
CA ARG A 4 6.95 16.15 -2.10
C ARG A 4 6.83 14.85 -2.87
N SER A 5 7.96 14.24 -3.16
CA SER A 5 8.02 12.90 -3.72
C SER A 5 7.56 11.85 -2.69
N PRO A 6 7.19 10.64 -3.14
CA PRO A 6 6.94 9.49 -2.28
C PRO A 6 8.14 9.15 -1.38
N GLU A 7 9.35 9.18 -1.94
CA GLU A 7 10.61 8.92 -1.23
C GLU A 7 10.84 9.96 -0.13
N GLU A 8 10.75 11.25 -0.45
CA GLU A 8 10.88 12.34 0.55
C GLU A 8 9.82 12.21 1.66
N THR A 9 8.62 11.76 1.30
CA THR A 9 7.54 11.55 2.27
C THR A 9 7.83 10.34 3.18
N ALA A 10 8.43 9.28 2.64
CA ALA A 10 8.83 8.11 3.42
C ALA A 10 9.97 8.44 4.39
N ASP A 11 10.98 9.19 3.93
CA ASP A 11 12.10 9.60 4.78
C ASP A 11 11.65 10.49 5.92
N LEU A 12 10.77 11.46 5.66
CA LEU A 12 10.16 12.29 6.72
C LEU A 12 9.37 11.47 7.74
N ALA A 13 8.73 10.38 7.33
CA ALA A 13 8.02 9.50 8.25
C ALA A 13 9.02 8.73 9.14
N ARG A 14 10.11 8.22 8.55
CA ARG A 14 11.18 7.52 9.27
C ARG A 14 11.92 8.41 10.26
N GLU A 15 12.19 9.67 9.89
CA GLU A 15 12.79 10.67 10.79
C GLU A 15 11.95 10.90 12.06
N GLN A 16 10.64 10.67 11.99
CA GLN A 16 9.71 10.78 13.12
C GLN A 16 9.49 9.45 13.84
N GLY A 17 10.27 8.40 13.52
CA GLY A 17 10.12 7.06 14.07
C GLY A 17 8.94 6.28 13.49
N GLY A 18 8.35 6.74 12.39
CA GLY A 18 7.27 6.06 11.68
C GLY A 18 7.78 5.07 10.63
N ILE A 19 6.82 4.38 10.00
CA ILE A 19 7.06 3.50 8.86
C ILE A 19 6.22 3.95 7.66
N ALA A 20 6.77 3.78 6.46
CA ALA A 20 6.13 4.12 5.21
C ALA A 20 5.60 2.85 4.52
N ILE A 21 4.28 2.74 4.46
CA ILE A 21 3.57 1.67 3.75
C ILE A 21 3.02 2.23 2.44
N VAL A 22 3.35 1.63 1.31
CA VAL A 22 2.80 2.02 0.01
C VAL A 22 1.40 1.41 -0.14
N PRO A 23 0.33 2.22 -0.19
CA PRO A 23 -1.03 1.71 -0.35
C PRO A 23 -1.29 1.30 -1.79
N HIS A 24 -1.90 0.13 -1.98
CA HIS A 24 -2.40 -0.44 -3.23
C HIS A 24 -1.74 0.14 -4.52
N PRO A 25 -0.43 -0.12 -4.76
CA PRO A 25 0.41 0.65 -5.69
C PRO A 25 -0.02 0.59 -7.16
N TYR A 26 -0.86 -0.38 -7.52
CA TYR A 26 -1.27 -0.64 -8.90
C TYR A 26 -2.78 -0.54 -9.12
N HIS A 27 -3.54 0.06 -8.19
CA HIS A 27 -5.00 0.13 -8.30
C HIS A 27 -5.45 1.34 -9.16
N PRO A 28 -5.86 1.14 -10.43
CA PRO A 28 -6.01 2.23 -11.41
C PRO A 28 -7.04 3.31 -11.02
N PHE A 29 -8.06 2.96 -10.25
CA PHE A 29 -9.16 3.87 -9.86
C PHE A 29 -8.98 4.52 -8.48
N ARG A 30 -7.79 4.43 -7.86
CA ARG A 30 -7.56 4.86 -6.46
C ARG A 30 -6.36 5.80 -6.29
N HIS A 31 -6.05 6.60 -7.31
CA HIS A 31 -4.86 7.47 -7.32
C HIS A 31 -3.57 6.71 -7.00
N ALA A 32 -3.46 5.49 -7.51
CA ALA A 32 -2.28 4.67 -7.26
C ALA A 32 -1.04 5.31 -7.88
N ILE A 33 0.06 5.21 -7.15
CA ILE A 33 1.38 5.72 -7.54
C ILE A 33 1.97 4.99 -8.76
N GLY A 34 1.45 3.80 -9.12
CA GLY A 34 1.83 3.04 -10.31
C GLY A 34 3.16 2.28 -10.19
N ARG A 35 3.84 2.36 -9.04
CA ARG A 35 5.13 1.72 -8.76
C ARG A 35 5.28 1.42 -7.27
N ILE A 36 6.37 0.76 -6.89
CA ILE A 36 6.76 0.61 -5.48
C ILE A 36 8.01 1.49 -5.29
N PRO A 37 7.89 2.69 -4.66
CA PRO A 37 9.04 3.50 -4.26
C PRO A 37 9.84 2.80 -3.14
N ASP A 38 10.96 3.41 -2.72
CA ASP A 38 11.59 3.00 -1.48
C ASP A 38 10.61 3.16 -0.31
N CYS A 39 10.38 2.08 0.43
CA CYS A 39 9.36 2.00 1.47
C CYS A 39 9.63 0.80 2.39
N ASP A 40 8.96 0.79 3.54
CA ASP A 40 9.16 -0.23 4.57
C ASP A 40 8.22 -1.43 4.40
N ALA A 41 7.06 -1.23 3.76
CA ALA A 41 6.12 -2.30 3.41
C ALA A 41 5.20 -1.90 2.24
N VAL A 42 4.51 -2.90 1.68
CA VAL A 42 3.56 -2.70 0.57
C VAL A 42 2.21 -3.31 0.92
N GLU A 43 1.13 -2.58 0.68
CA GLU A 43 -0.22 -3.14 0.72
C GLU A 43 -0.45 -4.00 -0.53
N VAL A 44 -0.55 -5.31 -0.33
CA VAL A 44 -0.73 -6.30 -1.42
C VAL A 44 -2.16 -6.81 -1.54
N TYR A 45 -3.01 -6.48 -0.55
CA TYR A 45 -4.43 -6.79 -0.59
C TYR A 45 -5.25 -5.58 -0.17
N ASN A 46 -6.00 -5.06 -1.13
CA ASN A 46 -7.08 -4.10 -0.91
C ASN A 46 -8.42 -4.77 -1.24
N SER A 47 -9.40 -4.68 -0.33
CA SER A 47 -10.69 -5.38 -0.46
C SER A 47 -11.63 -4.78 -1.51
N LYS A 48 -11.28 -3.64 -2.13
CA LYS A 48 -12.15 -2.89 -3.06
C LYS A 48 -11.83 -3.09 -4.55
N HIS A 49 -11.21 -4.19 -4.96
CA HIS A 49 -10.88 -4.43 -6.38
C HIS A 49 -11.93 -5.30 -7.11
N LEU A 50 -11.99 -5.21 -8.45
CA LEU A 50 -12.82 -6.09 -9.31
C LEU A 50 -12.14 -7.39 -9.80
N PHE A 51 -10.87 -7.37 -10.25
CA PHE A 51 -10.26 -8.51 -10.98
C PHE A 51 -8.95 -9.10 -10.41
N GLY A 52 -8.38 -8.54 -9.33
CA GLY A 52 -7.27 -9.16 -8.57
C GLY A 52 -5.88 -8.92 -9.13
N ILE A 53 -5.81 -8.45 -10.36
CA ILE A 53 -4.56 -8.17 -11.08
C ILE A 53 -3.70 -7.15 -10.32
N ALA A 54 -4.30 -6.10 -9.75
CA ALA A 54 -3.57 -5.09 -8.98
C ALA A 54 -2.92 -5.68 -7.71
N ASN A 55 -3.66 -6.50 -6.96
CA ASN A 55 -3.15 -7.19 -5.77
C ASN A 55 -2.06 -8.20 -6.15
N ALA A 56 -2.26 -8.96 -7.23
CA ALA A 56 -1.26 -9.91 -7.72
C ALA A 56 0.05 -9.20 -8.13
N ARG A 57 -0.05 -8.05 -8.83
CA ARG A 57 1.09 -7.23 -9.22
C ARG A 57 1.80 -6.63 -8.00
N ALA A 58 1.05 -6.16 -7.01
CA ALA A 58 1.61 -5.66 -5.74
C ALA A 58 2.37 -6.75 -4.99
N ARG A 59 1.77 -7.94 -4.86
CA ARG A 59 2.39 -9.11 -4.23
C ARG A 59 3.67 -9.55 -4.93
N MET A 60 3.67 -9.60 -6.26
CA MET A 60 4.86 -9.93 -7.05
C MET A 60 5.97 -8.90 -6.84
N GLY A 61 5.63 -7.60 -6.93
CA GLY A 61 6.57 -6.51 -6.75
C GLY A 61 7.19 -6.46 -5.36
N ALA A 62 6.39 -6.74 -4.32
CA ALA A 62 6.86 -6.84 -2.93
C ALA A 62 7.80 -8.04 -2.73
N ARG A 63 7.43 -9.22 -3.25
CA ARG A 63 8.28 -10.42 -3.21
C ARG A 63 9.64 -10.22 -3.86
N HIS A 64 9.67 -9.59 -5.04
CA HIS A 64 10.93 -9.32 -5.76
C HIS A 64 11.85 -8.36 -5.00
N ARG A 65 11.29 -7.50 -4.14
CA ARG A 65 12.03 -6.54 -3.32
C ARG A 65 12.26 -7.01 -1.89
N HIS A 66 11.82 -8.22 -1.54
CA HIS A 66 11.82 -8.75 -0.18
C HIS A 66 11.15 -7.82 0.85
N LEU A 67 10.10 -7.11 0.42
CA LEU A 67 9.37 -6.18 1.29
C LEU A 67 8.29 -6.91 2.09
N PRO A 68 8.09 -6.54 3.37
CA PRO A 68 6.91 -6.90 4.13
C PRO A 68 5.61 -6.56 3.39
N MET A 69 4.62 -7.42 3.55
CA MET A 69 3.34 -7.33 2.87
C MET A 69 2.22 -7.12 3.88
N VAL A 70 1.38 -6.12 3.63
CA VAL A 70 0.21 -5.83 4.45
C VAL A 70 -1.08 -5.86 3.64
N ALA A 71 -2.20 -5.86 4.34
CA ALA A 71 -3.54 -5.86 3.79
C ALA A 71 -4.42 -4.84 4.53
N GLY A 72 -5.30 -4.19 3.79
CA GLY A 72 -6.20 -3.16 4.30
C GLY A 72 -7.56 -3.18 3.61
N SER A 73 -8.59 -2.78 4.35
CA SER A 73 -9.95 -2.65 3.81
C SER A 73 -10.18 -1.36 3.01
N ASP A 74 -9.32 -0.36 3.18
CA ASP A 74 -9.51 1.01 2.68
C ASP A 74 -10.93 1.53 2.97
N SER A 75 -11.47 1.17 4.15
CA SER A 75 -12.88 1.38 4.46
C SER A 75 -13.23 2.86 4.54
N HIS A 76 -14.34 3.24 3.91
CA HIS A 76 -14.94 4.58 4.00
C HIS A 76 -16.37 4.53 4.56
N PHE A 77 -16.85 3.33 4.91
CA PHE A 77 -18.16 3.07 5.49
C PHE A 77 -18.00 2.05 6.62
N ALA A 78 -18.70 2.23 7.75
CA ALA A 78 -18.56 1.34 8.90
C ALA A 78 -18.75 -0.15 8.55
N ALA A 79 -19.71 -0.45 7.67
CA ALA A 79 -20.00 -1.80 7.22
C ALA A 79 -18.88 -2.48 6.41
N THR A 80 -17.90 -1.71 5.89
CA THR A 80 -16.77 -2.26 5.11
C THR A 80 -15.48 -2.39 5.91
N VAL A 81 -15.50 -2.02 7.20
CA VAL A 81 -14.36 -2.22 8.09
C VAL A 81 -14.10 -3.73 8.25
N GLY A 82 -12.83 -4.13 8.17
CA GLY A 82 -12.43 -5.53 8.36
C GLY A 82 -12.52 -6.41 7.11
N LEU A 83 -13.00 -5.90 5.97
CA LEU A 83 -12.99 -6.66 4.70
C LEU A 83 -11.58 -6.91 4.14
N GLY A 84 -10.56 -6.28 4.71
CA GLY A 84 -9.15 -6.58 4.50
C GLY A 84 -8.38 -6.27 5.79
N VAL A 85 -7.62 -7.26 6.27
CA VAL A 85 -6.85 -7.19 7.52
C VAL A 85 -5.49 -7.83 7.33
N THR A 86 -4.50 -7.31 8.05
CA THR A 86 -3.21 -7.98 8.24
C THR A 86 -3.28 -8.78 9.53
N GLU A 87 -3.10 -10.09 9.44
CA GLU A 87 -2.99 -10.98 10.61
C GLU A 87 -1.51 -11.14 10.98
N ILE A 88 -1.21 -11.14 12.27
CA ILE A 88 0.14 -11.17 12.85
C ILE A 88 0.31 -12.33 13.81
#